data_AF-A0A382ZU17-F1
#
_entry.id   AF-A0A382ZU17-F1
#
_cell.length_a   1.000
_cell.length_b   1.000
_cell.length_c   1.000
_cell.angle_alpha   90.00
_cell.angle_beta   90.00
_cell.angle_gamma   90.00
#
_symmetry.space_group_name_H-M   'P 1'
#
loop_
_entity.id
_entity.type
_entity.pdbx_description
1 polymer ?
#
loop_
_entity_poly.entity_id
_entity_poly.type
_entity_poly.pdbx_seq_one_letter_code
_entity_poly.pdbx_strand_id
1 'polypeptide(L)' 'VINLRSDNESKVFPEILNYINKINNTASKAYGEDAITEKAKSLLCDFFETEVKVFFLVSGTAANSIC' A
#
# COMPACT_ATOMS: atom_id res chain seq x y z
N VAL A 1 -22.36 -8.83 10.95
CA VAL A 1 -22.47 -10.18 10.37
C VAL A 1 -21.08 -10.78 10.36
N ILE A 2 -20.88 -11.92 11.01
CA ILE A 2 -19.59 -12.63 10.96
C ILE A 2 -19.59 -13.42 9.64
N ASN A 3 -18.58 -13.20 8.81
CA ASN A 3 -18.37 -13.89 7.54
C ASN A 3 -17.01 -14.57 7.57
N LEU A 4 -16.97 -15.87 7.25
CA LEU A 4 -15.79 -16.73 7.35
C LEU A 4 -15.39 -17.35 5.99
N ARG A 5 -15.91 -16.83 4.87
CA ARG A 5 -15.58 -17.35 3.53
C ARG A 5 -14.16 -17.01 3.10
N SER A 6 -13.78 -15.75 3.28
CA SER A 6 -12.43 -15.25 3.03
C SER A 6 -12.21 -13.96 3.81
N ASP A 7 -10.95 -13.72 4.16
CA ASP A 7 -10.46 -12.46 4.73
C ASP A 7 -10.56 -11.29 3.76
N ASN A 8 -10.58 -11.51 2.43
CA ASN A 8 -10.76 -10.46 1.43
C ASN A 8 -12.16 -9.83 1.43
N GLU A 9 -13.13 -10.44 2.13
CA GLU A 9 -14.45 -9.87 2.38
C GLU A 9 -14.45 -8.92 3.60
N SER A 10 -13.30 -8.76 4.27
CA SER A 10 -13.11 -7.80 5.36
C SER A 10 -13.15 -6.37 4.85
N LYS A 11 -13.50 -5.45 5.75
CA LYS A 11 -13.51 -4.02 5.46
C LYS A 11 -12.10 -3.45 5.59
N VAL A 12 -11.86 -2.35 4.88
CA VAL A 12 -10.64 -1.54 5.05
C VAL A 12 -10.57 -0.99 6.48
N PHE A 13 -9.41 -1.06 7.11
CA PHE A 13 -9.18 -0.46 8.43
C PHE A 13 -9.40 1.06 8.39
N PRO A 14 -10.09 1.67 9.38
CA PRO A 14 -10.41 3.10 9.38
C PRO A 14 -9.20 4.02 9.23
N GLU A 15 -8.05 3.64 9.78
CA GLU A 15 -6.78 4.36 9.73
C GLU A 15 -6.30 4.58 8.29
N ILE A 16 -6.52 3.59 7.41
CA ILE A 16 -6.16 3.68 5.99
C ILE A 16 -7.04 4.74 5.30
N LEU A 17 -8.36 4.70 5.53
CA LEU A 17 -9.30 5.67 4.94
C LEU A 17 -9.03 7.09 5.46
N ASN A 18 -8.75 7.23 6.75
CA ASN A 18 -8.38 8.51 7.36
C ASN A 18 -7.09 9.08 6.75
N TYR A 19 -6.09 8.23 6.52
CA TYR A 19 -4.86 8.65 5.89
C TYR A 19 -5.07 9.07 4.44
N ILE A 20 -5.84 8.31 3.66
CA ILE A 20 -6.23 8.68 2.27
C ILE A 20 -6.90 10.06 2.26
N ASN A 21 -7.88 10.29 3.13
CA ASN A 21 -8.56 11.59 3.22
C ASN A 21 -7.59 12.72 3.60
N LYS A 22 -6.63 12.45 4.50
CA LYS A 22 -5.61 13.43 4.91
C LYS A 22 -4.73 13.86 3.73
N ILE A 23 -4.28 12.91 2.91
CA ILE A 23 -3.37 13.18 1.78
C ILE A 23 -4.10 13.71 0.53
N ASN A 24 -5.42 13.54 0.44
CA ASN A 24 -6.23 13.94 -0.73
C ASN A 24 -6.44 15.46 -0.88
N ASN A 25 -5.68 16.28 -0.15
CA ASN A 25 -5.78 17.74 -0.20
C ASN A 25 -4.71 18.40 -1.09
N THR A 26 -3.78 17.61 -1.65
CA THR A 26 -2.65 18.11 -2.43
C THR A 26 -2.38 17.24 -3.64
N ALA A 27 -2.09 17.86 -4.79
CA ALA A 27 -1.61 17.15 -5.96
C ALA A 27 -0.23 16.53 -5.69
N SER A 28 0.00 15.35 -6.26
CA SER A 28 1.26 14.61 -6.14
C SER A 28 1.75 14.19 -7.52
N LYS A 29 3.06 13.93 -7.65
CA LYS A 29 3.62 13.36 -8.87
C LYS A 29 3.05 11.96 -9.11
N ALA A 30 2.83 11.64 -10.38
CA ALA A 30 2.30 10.34 -10.78
C ALA A 30 3.37 9.24 -10.76
N TYR A 31 2.94 7.99 -10.98
CA TYR A 31 3.81 6.82 -11.21
C TYR A 31 4.83 6.52 -10.11
N GLY A 32 4.49 6.81 -8.85
CA GLY A 32 5.30 6.44 -7.69
C GLY A 32 6.44 7.41 -7.37
N GLU A 33 6.46 8.60 -7.97
CA GLU A 33 7.41 9.68 -7.66
C GLU A 33 6.92 10.62 -6.55
N ASP A 34 5.93 10.21 -5.77
CA ASP A 34 5.34 10.99 -4.69
C ASP A 34 5.96 10.67 -3.32
N ALA A 35 5.79 11.60 -2.38
CA ALA A 35 6.37 11.51 -1.04
C ALA A 35 5.80 10.35 -0.20
N ILE A 36 4.60 9.87 -0.49
CA ILE A 36 3.98 8.76 0.25
C ILE A 36 4.60 7.44 -0.20
N THR A 37 4.81 7.29 -1.52
CA THR A 37 5.52 6.14 -2.10
C THR A 37 6.95 6.05 -1.54
N GLU A 38 7.69 7.15 -1.49
CA GLU A 38 9.05 7.16 -0.91
C GLU A 38 9.05 6.83 0.59
N LYS A 39 8.09 7.36 1.34
CA LYS A 39 7.94 7.02 2.76
C LYS A 39 7.64 5.53 2.96
N ALA A 40 6.77 4.94 2.15
CA ALA A 40 6.43 3.52 2.23
C ALA A 40 7.64 2.62 1.91
N LYS A 41 8.47 3.00 0.92
CA LYS A 41 9.73 2.31 0.61
C LYS A 41 10.70 2.32 1.79
N SER A 42 10.92 3.49 2.40
CA SER A 42 11.78 3.62 3.59
C SER A 42 11.32 2.73 4.73
N LEU A 43 10.01 2.73 5.04
CA LEU A 43 9.44 1.88 6.10
C LEU A 43 9.64 0.38 5.81
N LEU A 44 9.59 -0.04 4.55
CA LEU A 44 9.84 -1.43 4.17
C LEU A 44 11.33 -1.77 4.30
N CYS A 45 12.24 -0.90 3.89
CA CYS A 45 13.68 -1.10 4.11
C CYS A 45 14.00 -1.22 5.61
N ASP A 46 13.41 -0.36 6.44
CA ASP A 46 13.58 -0.39 7.89
C ASP A 46 13.00 -1.69 8.48
N PHE A 47 11.81 -2.09 8.04
CA PHE A 47 11.14 -3.32 8.51
C PHE A 47 11.90 -4.60 8.15
N PHE A 48 12.49 -4.65 6.97
CA PHE A 48 13.29 -5.80 6.52
C PHE A 48 14.77 -5.70 6.93
N GLU A 49 15.18 -4.61 7.59
CA GLU A 49 16.56 -4.33 8.01
C GLU A 49 17.57 -4.43 6.84
N THR A 50 17.12 -4.13 5.63
CA THR A 50 17.94 -4.21 4.41
C THR A 50 17.38 -3.34 3.30
N GLU A 51 18.22 -3.01 2.32
CA GLU A 51 17.75 -2.31 1.12
C GLU A 51 16.88 -3.24 0.27
N VAL A 52 15.60 -2.89 0.10
CA VAL A 52 14.65 -3.64 -0.72
C VAL A 52 14.19 -2.81 -1.92
N LYS A 53 14.03 -3.48 -3.08
CA LYS A 53 13.35 -2.90 -4.23
C LYS A 53 11.86 -3.17 -4.11
N VAL A 54 11.06 -2.11 -4.05
CA VAL A 54 9.61 -2.19 -3.84
C VAL A 54 8.86 -1.76 -5.08
N PHE A 55 7.89 -2.57 -5.49
CA PHE A 55 6.94 -2.28 -6.56
C PHE A 55 5.52 -2.43 -6.03
N PHE A 56 4.70 -1.37 -6.15
CA PHE A 56 3.32 -1.37 -5.69
C PHE A 56 2.39 -1.83 -6.83
N LEU A 57 1.63 -2.89 -6.59
CA LEU A 57 0.74 -3.52 -7.56
C LEU A 57 -0.68 -3.65 -7.01
N VAL A 58 -1.64 -3.81 -7.92
CA VAL A 58 -3.07 -3.81 -7.60
C VAL A 58 -3.55 -5.09 -6.89
N SER A 59 -2.88 -6.22 -7.07
CA SER A 59 -3.31 -7.50 -6.49
C SER A 59 -2.16 -8.50 -6.35
N GLY A 60 -2.38 -9.53 -5.53
CA GLY A 60 -1.44 -10.66 -5.41
C GLY A 60 -1.24 -11.43 -6.71
N THR A 61 -2.30 -11.57 -7.53
CA THR A 61 -2.18 -12.21 -8.85
C THR A 61 -1.25 -11.44 -9.77
N ALA A 62 -1.36 -10.10 -9.81
CA ALA A 62 -0.46 -9.27 -10.62
C ALA A 62 0.98 -9.37 -10.14
N ALA A 63 1.22 -9.34 -8.82
CA ALA A 63 2.55 -9.51 -8.24
C ALA A 63 3.19 -10.85 -8.63
N ASN A 64 2.47 -11.96 -8.46
CA ASN A 64 2.98 -13.29 -8.78
C ASN A 64 3.17 -13.55 -10.29
N SER A 65 2.55 -12.75 -11.16
CA SER A 65 2.62 -12.96 -12.61
C SER A 65 3.71 -12.11 -13.28
N ILE A 66 4.13 -11.02 -12.64
CA ILE A 66 5.13 -10.08 -13.16
C ILE A 66 6.51 -10.34 -12.55
N CYS A 67 6.55 -10.82 -11.31
CA CYS A 67 7.77 -11.23 -10.61
C CYS A 67 8.07 -12.71 -10.84
#